data_AF-A0A1Q5T9W3-F1
#
_entry.id   AF-A0A1Q5T9W3-F1
#
_cell.length_a   1.000
_cell.length_b   1.000
_cell.length_c   1.000
_cell.angle_alpha   90.00
_cell.angle_beta   90.00
_cell.angle_gamma   90.00
#
_symmetry.space_group_name_H-M   'P 1'
#
loop_
_entity.id
_entity.type
_entity.pdbx_description
1 polymer ?
#
loop_
_entity_poly.entity_id
_entity_poly.type
_entity_poly.pdbx_seq_one_letter_code
_entity_poly.pdbx_strand_id
1 'polypeptide(L)' 'MIYRFFCKICGFEVWSITVIPKLKCHCGLYALHEEEEGQA' A
#
# COMPACT_ATOMS: atom_id res chain seq x y z
N MET A 1 -1.85 -6.06 12.48
CA MET A 1 -2.05 -6.06 11.01
C MET A 1 -1.41 -4.80 10.48
N ILE A 2 -0.49 -4.93 9.53
CA ILE A 2 0.09 -3.81 8.81
C ILE A 2 -0.26 -3.97 7.34
N TYR A 3 -0.63 -2.88 6.69
CA TYR A 3 -0.98 -2.85 5.27
C TYR A 3 0.19 -2.28 4.49
N ARG A 4 0.63 -3.02 3.48
CA ARG A 4 1.59 -2.51 2.51
C ARG A 4 0.82 -2.03 1.29
N PHE A 5 0.96 -0.74 0.97
CA PHE A 5 0.45 -0.15 -0.25
C PHE A 5 1.58 0.03 -1.25
N PHE A 6 1.41 -0.43 -2.49
CA PHE A 6 2.48 -0.36 -3.48
C PHE A 6 1.99 -0.19 -4.91
N CYS A 7 2.88 0.26 -5.79
CA CYS A 7 2.66 0.35 -7.24
C CYS A 7 3.83 -0.28 -8.00
N LYS A 8 3.55 -1.32 -8.79
CA LYS A 8 4.56 -2.02 -9.61
C LYS A 8 5.11 -1.18 -10.78
N ILE A 9 4.46 -0.07 -11.12
CA ILE A 9 4.82 0.77 -12.29
C ILE A 9 5.87 1.82 -11.91
N CYS A 10 5.64 2.58 -10.83
CA CYS A 10 6.58 3.62 -10.37
C CYS A 10 7.41 3.23 -9.15
N GLY A 11 7.21 2.03 -8.57
CA GLY A 11 7.90 1.61 -7.36
C GLY A 11 7.45 2.37 -6.10
N PHE A 12 6.30 3.05 -6.12
CA PHE A 12 5.72 3.63 -4.91
C PHE A 12 5.46 2.53 -3.88
N GLU A 13 5.83 2.78 -2.63
CA GLU A 13 5.59 1.89 -1.49
C GLU A 13 5.36 2.70 -0.21
N VAL A 14 4.34 2.34 0.56
CA VAL A 14 4.11 2.88 1.91
C VAL A 14 3.46 1.82 2.79
N TRP A 15 3.86 1.81 4.06
CA TRP A 15 3.30 0.93 5.08
C TRP A 15 2.38 1.73 5.99
N SER A 16 1.23 1.15 6.34
CA SER A 16 0.24 1.79 7.21
C SER A 16 -0.42 0.78 8.13
N ILE A 17 -0.65 1.17 9.37
CA ILE A 17 -1.44 0.37 10.32
C ILE A 17 -2.95 0.47 10.08
N THR A 18 -3.38 1.36 9.20
CA THR A 18 -4.78 1.55 8.79
C THR A 18 -4.94 1.44 7.28
N VAL A 19 -6.13 1.02 6.84
CA VAL A 19 -6.47 0.99 5.41
C VAL A 19 -6.64 2.42 4.90
N ILE A 20 -5.90 2.79 3.84
CA ILE A 20 -5.99 4.09 3.19
C ILE A 20 -6.84 3.95 1.92
N PRO A 21 -8.14 4.28 1.94
CA PRO A 21 -9.00 4.13 0.79
C PRO A 21 -8.59 5.10 -0.33
N LYS A 22 -8.65 4.63 -1.57
CA LYS A 22 -8.36 5.43 -2.78
C LYS A 22 -6.96 6.06 -2.80
N LEU A 23 -5.98 5.47 -2.10
CA LEU A 23 -4.60 5.89 -2.17
C LEU A 23 -4.09 5.85 -3.61
N LYS A 24 -3.53 6.97 -4.09
CA LYS A 24 -2.93 7.08 -5.42
C LYS A 24 -1.42 7.19 -5.31
N CYS A 25 -0.72 6.53 -6.23
CA CYS A 25 0.73 6.67 -6.38
C CYS A 25 1.10 7.88 -7.24
N HIS A 26 2.41 8.09 -7.45
CA HIS A 26 2.93 9.18 -8.30
C HIS A 26 2.49 9.09 -9.77
N CYS A 27 2.09 7.91 -10.27
CA CYS A 27 1.53 7.76 -11.62
C CYS A 27 0.06 8.20 -11.73
N GLY A 28 -0.58 8.59 -10.62
CA GLY A 28 -2.01 8.88 -10.56
C GLY A 28 -2.92 7.66 -10.56
N LEU A 29 -2.35 6.44 -10.57
CA LEU A 29 -3.07 5.17 -10.46
C LEU A 29 -3.33 4.82 -8.99
N TYR A 30 -4.36 4.01 -8.74
CA TYR A 30 -4.62 3.48 -7.41
C TYR A 30 -3.53 2.50 -6.98
N ALA A 31 -3.06 2.64 -5.74
CA ALA A 31 -2.10 1.72 -5.16
C ALA A 31 -2.78 0.37 -4.89
N LEU A 32 -2.05 -0.71 -5.17
CA LEU A 32 -2.42 -2.04 -4.69
C LEU A 32 -2.13 -2.12 -3.19
N HIS A 33 -2.82 -2.99 -2.47
CA HIS A 33 -2.51 -3.24 -1.07
C HIS A 33 -2.54 -4.72 -0.72
N GLU A 34 -1.67 -5.11 0.21
CA GLU A 34 -1.65 -6.42 0.84
C GLU A 34 -1.63 -6.25 2.37
N GLU A 35 -2.25 -7.21 3.07
CA GLU A 35 -2.25 -7.26 4.53
C GLU A 35 -1.13 -8.21 4.98
N GLU A 36 -0.30 -7.74 5.89
CA GLU A 36 0.66 -8.57 6.60
C GLU A 36 0.16 -8.75 8.04
N GLU A 37 -0.18 -9.99 8.38
CA GLU A 37 -0.25 -10.40 9.78
C GLU A 37 1.17 -10.35 10.31
N GLY A 38 1.49 -9.27 11.05
CA GLY A 38 2.78 -9.14 11.71
C GLY A 38 3.07 -10.43 12.47
N GLN A 39 4.13 -11.12 12.08
CA GLN A 39 4.58 -12.34 12.74
C GLN A 39 4.79 -12.01 14.23
N ALA A 40 4.01 -12.69 15.07
CA ALA A 40 4.20 -12.70 16.52
C ALA A 40 5.50 -13.41 16.90
#